data_AF-A0A350D2P2-F1
#
_entry.id   AF-A0A350D2P2-F1
#
_cell.length_a   1.000
_cell.length_b   1.000
_cell.length_c   1.000
_cell.angle_alpha   90.00
_cell.angle_beta   90.00
_cell.angle_gamma   90.00
#
_symmetry.space_group_name_H-M   'P 1'
#
loop_
_entity.id
_entity.type
_entity.pdbx_description
1 polymer ?
#
loop_
_entity_poly.entity_id
_entity_poly.type
_entity_poly.pdbx_seq_one_letter_code
_entity_poly.pdbx_strand_id
1 'polypeptide(L)'
;MEQDERKEALENIELIKEMVFQKKKHLSHYGLGWISIIWGIFCLVGVAGERLLIAYVIPHGTLVGLWWFVLTIIAGFGTYLVYRRHLKTEPIKPQNSSFRYFASFWIPLFLLGFTLATFIASISSLSPRYISIVMLLIVSTGYIMLGLTFFKEILYMGIAGYASSILCAVFFVQWSDIILGAIFGLGLILTGLVVNRQWKNI
;
A
#
# COMPACT_ATOMS: atom_id res chain seq x y z
N MET A 1 -16.44 -34.68 -27.94
CA MET A 1 -16.91 -33.94 -26.75
C MET A 1 -15.75 -33.52 -25.86
N GLU A 2 -14.97 -34.43 -25.29
CA GLU A 2 -13.89 -34.08 -24.34
C GLU A 2 -12.75 -33.21 -24.93
N GLN A 3 -12.47 -33.33 -26.23
CA GLN A 3 -11.47 -32.50 -26.91
C GLN A 3 -11.94 -31.08 -27.22
N ASP A 4 -13.24 -30.87 -27.49
CA ASP A 4 -13.80 -29.53 -27.75
C ASP A 4 -13.90 -28.73 -26.46
N GLU A 5 -14.37 -29.35 -25.37
CA GLU A 5 -14.39 -28.70 -24.04
C GLU A 5 -12.99 -28.32 -23.56
N ARG A 6 -11.97 -29.16 -23.83
CA ARG A 6 -10.58 -28.85 -23.51
C ARG A 6 -10.04 -27.68 -24.34
N LYS A 7 -10.48 -27.56 -25.60
CA LYS A 7 -10.07 -26.48 -26.51
C LYS A 7 -10.72 -25.16 -26.12
N GLU A 8 -12.01 -25.15 -25.82
CA GLU A 8 -12.73 -23.98 -25.28
C GLU A 8 -12.15 -23.54 -23.93
N ALA A 9 -11.78 -24.48 -23.05
CA ALA A 9 -11.14 -24.15 -21.78
C ALA A 9 -9.78 -23.48 -21.99
N LEU A 10 -8.99 -23.92 -22.98
CA LEU A 10 -7.70 -23.32 -23.30
C LEU A 10 -7.86 -21.92 -23.93
N GLU A 11 -8.81 -21.74 -24.84
CA GLU A 11 -9.13 -20.44 -25.44
C GLU A 11 -9.63 -19.44 -24.40
N ASN A 12 -10.49 -19.88 -23.47
CA ASN A 12 -10.94 -19.05 -22.34
C ASN A 12 -9.77 -18.67 -21.41
N ILE A 13 -8.85 -19.60 -21.13
CA ILE A 13 -7.64 -19.30 -20.34
C ILE A 13 -6.74 -18.30 -21.07
N GLU A 14 -6.60 -18.41 -22.38
CA GLU A 14 -5.80 -17.50 -23.19
C GLU A 14 -6.41 -16.08 -23.22
N LEU A 15 -7.72 -15.97 -23.43
CA LEU A 15 -8.48 -14.73 -23.27
C LEU A 15 -8.30 -14.11 -21.88
N ILE A 16 -8.38 -14.91 -20.81
CA ILE A 16 -8.14 -14.44 -19.45
C ILE A 16 -6.70 -13.92 -19.28
N LYS A 17 -5.71 -14.64 -19.80
CA LYS A 17 -4.30 -14.19 -19.75
C LYS A 17 -4.10 -12.88 -20.48
N GLU A 18 -4.73 -12.71 -21.64
CA GLU A 18 -4.61 -11.53 -22.46
C GLU A 18 -5.29 -10.31 -21.81
N MET A 19 -6.49 -10.50 -21.24
CA MET A 19 -7.17 -9.48 -20.44
C MET A 19 -6.35 -9.06 -19.21
N VAL A 20 -5.74 -10.03 -18.50
CA VAL A 20 -4.85 -9.74 -17.37
C VAL A 20 -3.62 -8.97 -17.86
N PHE A 21 -2.99 -9.38 -18.95
CA PHE A 21 -1.81 -8.70 -19.50
C PHE A 21 -2.12 -7.25 -19.91
N GLN A 22 -3.24 -7.01 -20.60
CA GLN A 22 -3.68 -5.67 -20.96
C GLN A 22 -3.95 -4.81 -19.72
N LYS A 23 -4.60 -5.36 -18.69
CA LYS A 23 -4.82 -4.66 -17.41
C LYS A 23 -3.50 -4.32 -16.70
N LYS A 24 -2.53 -5.25 -16.68
CA LYS A 24 -1.18 -5.03 -16.12
C LYS A 24 -0.42 -3.94 -16.89
N LYS A 25 -0.50 -3.95 -18.23
CA LYS A 25 0.10 -2.93 -19.11
C LYS A 25 -0.52 -1.55 -18.86
N HIS A 26 -1.83 -1.49 -18.73
CA HIS A 26 -2.54 -0.24 -18.49
C HIS A 26 -2.20 0.36 -17.12
N LEU A 27 -2.10 -0.48 -16.07
CA LEU A 27 -1.72 -0.05 -14.72
C LEU A 27 -0.27 0.41 -14.61
N SER A 28 0.66 -0.28 -15.29
CA SER A 28 2.04 0.16 -15.42
C SER A 28 2.12 1.57 -16.02
N HIS A 29 1.33 1.82 -17.07
CA HIS A 29 1.27 3.14 -17.72
C HIS A 29 0.78 4.27 -16.80
N TYR A 30 -0.05 3.97 -15.79
CA TYR A 30 -0.46 4.95 -14.78
C TYR A 30 0.58 5.25 -13.70
N GLY A 31 1.82 4.77 -13.84
CA GLY A 31 2.92 5.06 -12.91
C GLY A 31 2.87 4.24 -11.63
N LEU A 32 2.22 3.07 -11.64
CA LEU A 32 2.05 2.20 -10.47
C LEU A 32 3.38 1.85 -9.76
N GLY A 33 4.48 1.71 -10.52
CA GLY A 33 5.79 1.46 -9.93
C GLY A 33 6.34 2.66 -9.14
N TRP A 34 6.17 3.89 -9.65
CA TRP A 34 6.51 5.11 -8.91
C TRP A 34 5.63 5.33 -7.67
N ILE A 35 4.33 5.04 -7.79
CA ILE A 35 3.41 5.07 -6.66
C ILE A 35 3.87 4.10 -5.57
N SER A 36 4.22 2.85 -5.95
CA SER A 36 4.76 1.85 -5.01
C SER A 36 6.03 2.34 -4.31
N ILE A 37 6.96 2.97 -5.03
CA ILE A 37 8.18 3.53 -4.44
C ILE A 37 7.86 4.63 -3.41
N ILE A 38 6.93 5.54 -3.73
CA ILE A 38 6.51 6.62 -2.81
C ILE A 38 5.96 6.03 -1.51
N TRP A 39 5.08 5.04 -1.60
CA TRP A 39 4.48 4.40 -0.42
C TRP A 39 5.48 3.53 0.35
N GLY A 40 6.50 2.97 -0.31
CA GLY A 40 7.61 2.29 0.36
C GLY A 40 8.49 3.25 1.16
N ILE A 41 8.83 4.42 0.58
CA ILE A 41 9.56 5.49 1.28
C ILE A 41 8.73 6.02 2.46
N PHE A 42 7.42 6.20 2.26
CA PHE A 42 6.49 6.57 3.34
C PHE A 42 6.58 5.63 4.54
N CYS A 43 6.61 4.30 4.31
CA CYS A 43 6.74 3.33 5.40
C CYS A 43 8.10 3.43 6.11
N LEU A 44 9.20 3.56 5.35
CA LEU A 44 10.55 3.67 5.93
C LEU A 44 10.74 4.95 6.74
N VAL A 45 10.36 6.09 6.16
CA VAL A 45 10.47 7.41 6.81
C VAL A 45 9.50 7.51 7.98
N GLY A 46 8.30 6.92 7.84
CA GLY A 46 7.33 6.78 8.91
C GLY A 46 7.89 6.09 10.14
N VAL A 47 8.43 4.89 9.97
CA VAL A 47 9.07 4.11 11.04
C VAL A 47 10.29 4.83 11.63
N ALA A 48 11.16 5.40 10.79
CA ALA A 48 12.34 6.12 11.26
C ALA A 48 11.96 7.34 12.11
N GLY A 49 10.99 8.13 11.66
CA GLY A 49 10.50 9.29 12.40
C GLY A 49 9.76 8.92 13.68
N GLU A 50 8.95 7.85 13.68
CA GLU A 50 8.33 7.33 14.89
C GLU A 50 9.37 6.96 15.96
N ARG A 51 10.41 6.22 15.56
CA ARG A 51 11.52 5.88 16.47
C ARG A 51 12.23 7.11 17.02
N LEU A 52 12.51 8.11 16.17
CA LEU A 52 13.18 9.34 16.60
C LEU A 52 12.31 10.18 17.54
N LEU A 53 11.01 10.32 17.25
CA LEU A 53 10.08 11.11 18.07
C LEU A 53 9.87 10.49 19.44
N ILE A 54 9.73 9.16 19.51
CA ILE A 54 9.58 8.42 20.76
C ILE A 54 10.89 8.44 21.56
N ALA A 55 12.05 8.34 20.89
CA ALA A 55 13.35 8.28 21.58
C ALA A 55 13.85 9.63 22.09
N TYR A 56 13.62 10.74 21.36
CA TYR A 56 14.30 12.01 21.62
C TYR A 56 13.40 13.20 21.93
N VAL A 57 12.11 13.16 21.58
CA VAL A 57 11.26 14.35 21.63
C VAL A 57 10.17 14.21 22.70
N ILE A 58 9.26 13.23 22.57
CA ILE A 58 8.18 12.99 23.53
C ILE A 58 7.94 11.47 23.66
N PRO A 59 8.33 10.83 24.79
CA PRO A 59 8.19 9.39 25.00
C PRO A 59 6.73 8.90 24.98
N HIS A 60 5.77 9.79 25.21
CA HIS A 60 4.34 9.50 25.19
C HIS A 60 3.76 9.37 23.76
N GLY A 61 4.52 9.69 22.71
CA GLY A 61 4.11 9.41 21.33
C GLY A 61 3.04 10.34 20.74
N THR A 62 2.68 11.44 21.42
CA THR A 62 1.64 12.38 20.95
C THR A 62 1.92 13.00 19.59
N LEU A 63 3.19 13.23 19.23
CA LEU A 63 3.58 13.74 17.91
C LEU A 63 3.63 12.69 16.81
N VAL A 64 3.56 11.40 17.16
CA VAL A 64 3.68 10.30 16.19
C VAL A 64 2.46 10.25 15.27
N GLY A 65 1.26 10.49 15.80
CA GLY A 65 0.05 10.59 14.96
C GLY A 65 0.11 11.75 13.97
N LEU A 66 0.63 12.92 14.39
CA LEU A 66 0.83 14.07 13.52
C LEU A 66 1.89 13.79 12.43
N TRP A 67 2.97 13.12 12.79
CA TRP A 67 4.02 12.71 11.87
C TRP A 67 3.49 11.84 10.73
N TRP A 68 2.74 10.79 11.07
CA TRP A 68 2.11 9.91 10.08
C TRP A 68 1.06 10.64 9.22
N PHE A 69 0.32 11.59 9.79
CA PHE A 69 -0.63 12.42 9.04
C PHE A 69 0.08 13.31 8.00
N VAL A 70 1.13 14.03 8.40
CA VAL A 70 1.92 14.88 7.49
C VAL A 70 2.54 14.04 6.38
N LEU A 71 3.12 12.89 6.72
CA LEU A 71 3.66 11.96 5.73
C LEU A 71 2.60 11.46 4.75
N THR A 72 1.37 11.20 5.22
CA THR A 72 0.27 10.74 4.36
C THR A 72 -0.14 11.81 3.36
N ILE A 73 -0.17 13.09 3.78
CA ILE A 73 -0.43 14.22 2.88
C ILE A 73 0.65 14.31 1.80
N ILE A 74 1.93 14.21 2.20
CA ILE A 74 3.07 14.28 1.26
C ILE A 74 3.02 13.11 0.26
N ALA A 75 2.81 11.88 0.75
CA ALA A 75 2.73 10.69 -0.10
C ALA A 75 1.50 10.73 -1.03
N GLY A 76 0.36 11.21 -0.53
CA GLY A 76 -0.85 11.42 -1.32
C GLY A 76 -0.64 12.46 -2.43
N PHE A 77 0.01 13.58 -2.12
CA PHE A 77 0.34 14.60 -3.12
C PHE A 77 1.34 14.07 -4.16
N GLY A 78 2.37 13.32 -3.74
CA GLY A 78 3.30 12.65 -4.64
C GLY A 78 2.59 11.67 -5.58
N THR A 79 1.69 10.84 -5.04
CA THR A 79 0.85 9.92 -5.82
C THR A 79 0.00 10.67 -6.85
N TYR A 80 -0.62 11.78 -6.44
CA TYR A 80 -1.40 12.63 -7.34
C TYR A 80 -0.55 13.25 -8.47
N LEU A 81 0.66 13.72 -8.18
CA LEU A 81 1.56 14.28 -9.19
C LEU A 81 2.01 13.23 -10.21
N VAL A 82 2.35 12.02 -9.74
CA VAL A 82 2.69 10.88 -10.62
C VAL A 82 1.51 10.56 -11.53
N TYR A 83 0.32 10.41 -10.97
CA TYR A 83 -0.91 10.14 -11.72
C TYR A 83 -1.20 11.22 -12.77
N ARG A 84 -1.14 12.50 -12.38
CA ARG A 84 -1.38 13.64 -13.30
C ARG A 84 -0.35 13.74 -14.41
N ARG A 85 0.91 13.38 -14.15
CA ARG A 85 1.98 13.42 -15.15
C ARG A 85 1.76 12.37 -16.24
N HIS A 86 1.33 11.17 -15.86
CA HIS A 86 1.03 10.09 -16.81
C HIS A 86 -0.28 10.29 -17.58
N LEU A 87 -1.27 10.99 -16.99
CA LEU A 87 -2.50 11.38 -17.70
C LEU A 87 -2.28 12.35 -18.87
N LYS A 88 -1.25 13.20 -18.81
CA LYS A 88 -0.97 14.19 -19.87
C LYS A 88 -0.38 13.58 -21.14
N THR A 89 0.12 12.36 -21.05
CA THR A 89 0.87 11.70 -22.12
C THR A 89 0.04 10.72 -22.95
N GLU A 90 -1.25 10.54 -22.67
CA GLU A 90 -2.07 9.52 -23.35
C GLU A 90 -3.41 10.04 -23.91
N PRO A 91 -3.90 9.46 -25.04
CA PRO A 91 -5.16 9.83 -25.68
C PRO A 91 -6.41 9.21 -25.02
N ILE A 92 -6.25 8.27 -24.08
CA ILE A 92 -7.37 7.54 -23.45
C ILE A 92 -7.71 8.21 -22.12
N LYS A 93 -8.81 8.97 -22.08
CA LYS A 93 -9.38 9.44 -20.81
C LYS A 93 -9.78 8.21 -19.99
N PRO A 94 -9.19 7.96 -18.79
CA PRO A 94 -9.74 6.94 -17.92
C PRO A 94 -11.20 7.26 -17.65
N GLN A 95 -12.04 6.23 -17.69
CA GLN A 95 -13.43 6.34 -17.26
C GLN A 95 -13.42 6.78 -15.79
N ASN A 96 -13.69 8.07 -15.58
CA ASN A 96 -13.30 8.87 -14.42
C ASN A 96 -13.96 8.41 -13.09
N SER A 97 -14.89 7.45 -13.15
CA SER A 97 -15.66 6.97 -12.01
C SER A 97 -14.87 6.00 -11.13
N SER A 98 -14.27 4.94 -11.69
CA SER A 98 -13.65 3.87 -10.91
C SER A 98 -12.43 4.31 -10.09
N PHE A 99 -11.58 5.20 -10.65
CA PHE A 99 -10.43 5.74 -9.91
C PHE A 99 -10.85 6.65 -8.76
N ARG A 100 -11.95 7.41 -8.93
CA ARG A 100 -12.48 8.28 -7.89
C ARG A 100 -13.01 7.46 -6.71
N TYR A 101 -13.75 6.38 -6.95
CA TYR A 101 -14.19 5.48 -5.88
C TYR A 101 -13.01 4.78 -5.19
N PHE A 102 -12.01 4.36 -5.97
CA PHE A 102 -10.78 3.79 -5.43
C PHE A 102 -10.03 4.80 -4.53
N ALA A 103 -9.89 6.06 -4.94
CA ALA A 103 -9.27 7.10 -4.14
C ALA A 103 -10.10 7.44 -2.88
N SER A 104 -11.43 7.42 -3.00
CA SER A 104 -12.35 7.64 -1.87
C SER A 104 -12.27 6.55 -0.80
N PHE A 105 -11.84 5.33 -1.14
CA PHE A 105 -11.63 4.25 -0.16
C PHE A 105 -10.49 4.56 0.83
N TRP A 106 -9.46 5.26 0.38
CA TRP A 106 -8.28 5.55 1.22
C TRP A 106 -8.52 6.62 2.27
N ILE A 107 -9.42 7.56 2.00
CA ILE A 107 -9.75 8.67 2.91
C ILE A 107 -10.23 8.17 4.28
N PRO A 108 -11.28 7.31 4.39
CA PRO A 108 -11.72 6.80 5.68
C PRO A 108 -10.67 5.89 6.32
N LEU A 109 -9.87 5.17 5.53
CA LEU A 109 -8.82 4.29 6.05
C LEU A 109 -7.68 5.07 6.73
N PHE A 110 -7.24 6.17 6.13
CA PHE A 110 -6.24 7.06 6.74
C PHE A 110 -6.80 7.86 7.91
N LEU A 111 -8.07 8.27 7.83
CA LEU A 111 -8.74 8.92 8.95
C LEU A 111 -8.81 7.98 10.16
N LEU A 112 -9.16 6.71 9.94
CA LEU A 112 -9.16 5.66 10.97
C LEU A 112 -7.77 5.48 11.59
N GLY A 113 -6.71 5.50 10.77
CA GLY A 113 -5.34 5.43 11.29
C GLY A 113 -4.94 6.58 12.16
N PHE A 114 -5.27 7.80 11.71
CA PHE A 114 -5.01 8.99 12.48
C PHE A 114 -5.77 8.98 13.81
N THR A 115 -7.07 8.64 13.81
CA THR A 115 -7.87 8.59 15.04
C THR A 115 -7.38 7.52 16.00
N LEU A 116 -7.04 6.33 15.51
CA LEU A 116 -6.49 5.26 16.35
C LEU A 116 -5.09 5.59 16.88
N ALA A 117 -4.20 6.15 16.06
CA ALA A 117 -2.86 6.53 16.49
C ALA A 117 -2.90 7.65 17.56
N THR A 118 -3.76 8.64 17.38
CA THR A 118 -3.97 9.72 18.35
C THR A 118 -4.65 9.22 19.64
N PHE A 119 -5.61 8.31 19.53
CA PHE A 119 -6.22 7.66 20.69
C PHE A 119 -5.20 6.88 21.51
N ILE A 120 -4.35 6.05 20.86
CA ILE A 120 -3.28 5.30 21.53
C ILE A 120 -2.30 6.24 22.23
N ALA A 121 -1.90 7.33 21.57
CA ALA A 121 -0.98 8.31 22.15
C ALA A 121 -1.59 9.12 23.31
N SER A 122 -2.93 9.23 23.37
CA SER A 122 -3.64 9.97 24.42
C SER A 122 -3.89 9.14 25.68
N ILE A 123 -3.74 7.81 25.60
CA ILE A 123 -3.97 6.89 26.72
C ILE A 123 -2.63 6.47 27.31
N SER A 124 -2.33 6.95 28.51
CA SER A 124 -1.07 6.69 29.21
C SER A 124 -0.83 5.20 29.56
N SER A 125 -1.88 4.38 29.61
CA SER A 125 -1.79 2.94 29.87
C SER A 125 -1.45 2.11 28.63
N LEU A 126 -1.52 2.68 27.43
CA LEU A 126 -1.20 2.00 26.17
C LEU A 126 0.23 2.32 25.73
N SER A 127 0.96 1.30 25.27
CA SER A 127 2.29 1.51 24.71
C SER A 127 2.19 2.24 23.37
N PRO A 128 3.00 3.29 23.12
CA PRO A 128 3.08 3.94 21.81
C PRO A 128 3.46 2.99 20.66
N ARG A 129 4.05 1.83 20.98
CA ARG A 129 4.41 0.79 20.00
C ARG A 129 3.21 0.19 19.25
N TYR A 130 2.00 0.32 19.81
CA TYR A 130 0.77 -0.08 19.12
C TYR A 130 0.46 0.80 17.90
N ILE A 131 1.05 2.00 17.79
CA ILE A 131 0.88 2.88 16.64
C ILE A 131 1.43 2.21 15.38
N SER A 132 2.64 1.64 15.43
CA SER A 132 3.21 0.85 14.33
C SER A 132 2.33 -0.34 13.91
N ILE A 133 1.65 -0.99 14.86
CA ILE A 133 0.70 -2.09 14.56
C ILE A 133 -0.52 -1.56 13.81
N VAL A 134 -1.10 -0.44 14.26
CA VAL A 134 -2.25 0.20 13.58
C VAL A 134 -1.87 0.61 12.16
N MET A 135 -0.69 1.21 11.98
CA MET A 135 -0.20 1.60 10.65
C MET A 135 0.03 0.38 9.77
N LEU A 136 0.61 -0.70 10.30
CA LEU A 136 0.77 -1.96 9.58
C LEU A 136 -0.57 -2.55 9.15
N LEU A 137 -1.59 -2.51 10.00
CA LEU A 137 -2.92 -3.03 9.70
C LEU A 137 -3.61 -2.23 8.59
N ILE A 138 -3.47 -0.90 8.62
CA ILE A 138 -4.00 0.01 7.60
C ILE A 138 -3.33 -0.19 6.26
N VAL A 139 -2.00 -0.21 6.25
CA VAL A 139 -1.19 -0.44 5.06
C VAL A 139 -1.60 -1.80 4.47
N SER A 140 -1.62 -2.87 5.27
CA SER A 140 -2.03 -4.22 4.86
C SER A 140 -3.45 -4.29 4.30
N THR A 141 -4.39 -3.56 4.90
CA THR A 141 -5.78 -3.47 4.40
C THR A 141 -5.83 -2.78 3.04
N GLY A 142 -5.04 -1.72 2.86
CA GLY A 142 -4.83 -1.09 1.56
C GLY A 142 -4.28 -2.06 0.51
N TYR A 143 -3.32 -2.90 0.88
CA TYR A 143 -2.77 -3.97 0.03
C TYR A 143 -3.81 -5.02 -0.35
N ILE A 144 -4.64 -5.46 0.59
CA ILE A 144 -5.71 -6.41 0.29
C ILE A 144 -6.67 -5.83 -0.74
N MET A 145 -7.10 -4.58 -0.58
CA MET A 145 -8.01 -3.94 -1.54
C MET A 145 -7.37 -3.72 -2.92
N LEU A 146 -6.12 -3.27 -2.96
CA LEU A 146 -5.34 -3.21 -4.20
C LEU A 146 -5.21 -4.58 -4.85
N GLY A 147 -4.98 -5.61 -4.05
CA GLY A 147 -4.79 -6.98 -4.52
C GLY A 147 -6.05 -7.61 -5.08
N LEU A 148 -7.20 -7.40 -4.42
CA LEU A 148 -8.52 -7.81 -4.91
C LEU A 148 -8.86 -7.13 -6.24
N THR A 149 -8.43 -5.88 -6.41
CA THR A 149 -8.79 -5.07 -7.59
C THR A 149 -7.84 -5.28 -8.77
N PHE A 150 -6.55 -5.55 -8.52
CA PHE A 150 -5.51 -5.44 -9.54
C PHE A 150 -4.55 -6.63 -9.64
N PHE A 151 -3.97 -7.12 -8.53
CA PHE A 151 -2.88 -8.10 -8.55
C PHE A 151 -2.96 -9.11 -7.40
N LYS A 152 -3.01 -10.41 -7.71
CA LYS A 152 -3.04 -11.48 -6.69
C LYS A 152 -1.78 -11.49 -5.82
N GLU A 153 -0.64 -11.08 -6.38
CA GLU A 153 0.64 -11.01 -5.69
C GLU A 153 0.61 -9.96 -4.57
N ILE A 154 -0.01 -8.80 -4.83
CA ILE A 154 -0.24 -7.72 -3.86
C ILE A 154 -1.26 -8.17 -2.79
N LEU A 155 -2.25 -8.98 -3.18
CA LEU A 155 -3.23 -9.57 -2.26
C LEU A 155 -2.55 -10.46 -1.22
N TYR A 156 -1.67 -11.36 -1.63
CA TYR A 156 -0.94 -12.23 -0.69
C TYR A 156 -0.04 -11.43 0.25
N MET A 157 0.60 -10.38 -0.24
CA MET A 157 1.39 -9.47 0.59
C MET A 157 0.52 -8.75 1.63
N GLY A 158 -0.68 -8.30 1.24
CA GLY A 158 -1.65 -7.69 2.15
C GLY A 158 -2.18 -8.66 3.21
N ILE A 159 -2.52 -9.89 2.83
CA ILE A 159 -2.96 -10.93 3.78
C ILE A 159 -1.83 -11.28 4.75
N ALA A 160 -0.61 -11.45 4.25
CA ALA A 160 0.56 -11.75 5.09
C ALA A 160 0.83 -10.59 6.08
N GLY A 161 0.73 -9.34 5.64
CA GLY A 161 0.84 -8.18 6.52
C GLY A 161 -0.24 -8.10 7.57
N TYR A 162 -1.48 -8.37 7.18
CA TYR A 162 -2.61 -8.35 8.09
C TYR A 162 -2.46 -9.42 9.17
N ALA A 163 -2.12 -10.66 8.79
CA ALA A 163 -1.80 -11.73 9.72
C ALA A 163 -0.61 -11.36 10.63
N SER A 164 0.44 -10.76 10.05
CA SER A 164 1.60 -10.29 10.81
C SER A 164 1.26 -9.19 11.81
N SER A 165 0.30 -8.31 11.49
CA SER A 165 -0.16 -7.25 12.40
C SER A 165 -0.88 -7.84 13.62
N ILE A 166 -1.71 -8.86 13.43
CA ILE A 166 -2.36 -9.59 14.52
C ILE A 166 -1.32 -10.33 15.36
N LEU A 167 -0.38 -11.04 14.73
CA LEU A 167 0.68 -11.76 15.43
C LEU A 167 1.57 -10.81 16.23
N CYS A 168 1.89 -9.63 15.70
CA CYS A 168 2.64 -8.59 16.42
C CYS A 168 1.84 -8.03 17.60
N ALA A 169 0.53 -7.83 17.43
CA ALA A 169 -0.33 -7.33 18.51
C ALA A 169 -0.38 -8.29 19.71
N VAL A 170 -0.34 -9.60 19.46
CA VAL A 170 -0.49 -10.63 20.50
C VAL A 170 0.86 -11.08 21.07
N PHE A 171 1.87 -11.31 20.24
CA PHE A 171 3.11 -12.00 20.66
C PHE A 171 4.36 -11.13 20.58
N PHE A 172 4.44 -10.18 19.64
CA PHE A 172 5.70 -9.52 19.27
C PHE A 172 5.55 -8.01 19.03
N VAL A 173 4.96 -7.28 19.98
CA VAL A 173 4.65 -5.83 19.84
C VAL A 173 5.89 -5.00 19.47
N GLN A 174 7.07 -5.42 19.93
CA GLN A 174 8.35 -4.72 19.73
C GLN A 174 8.90 -4.81 18.29
N TRP A 175 8.40 -5.73 17.47
CA TRP A 175 8.92 -5.99 16.12
C TRP A 175 8.04 -5.43 15.00
N SER A 176 6.90 -4.82 15.37
CA SER A 176 5.90 -4.32 14.43
C SER A 176 6.45 -3.26 13.48
N ASP A 177 7.31 -2.38 14.00
CA ASP A 177 7.99 -1.32 13.25
C ASP A 177 9.03 -1.86 12.26
N ILE A 178 9.75 -2.92 12.64
CA ILE A 178 10.71 -3.62 11.77
C ILE A 178 9.97 -4.30 10.62
N ILE A 179 8.84 -4.96 10.89
CA ILE A 179 8.02 -5.59 9.86
C ILE A 179 7.45 -4.54 8.90
N LEU A 180 6.94 -3.42 9.42
CA LEU A 180 6.44 -2.31 8.61
C LEU A 180 7.54 -1.68 7.74
N GLY A 181 8.73 -1.45 8.30
CA GLY A 181 9.85 -0.86 7.56
C GLY A 181 10.47 -1.83 6.54
N ALA A 182 10.80 -3.05 6.97
CA ALA A 182 11.54 -4.00 6.16
C ALA A 182 10.65 -4.71 5.13
N ILE A 183 9.51 -5.26 5.55
CA ILE A 183 8.67 -6.08 4.65
C ILE A 183 7.83 -5.17 3.76
N PHE A 184 7.18 -4.17 4.33
CA PHE A 184 6.35 -3.25 3.55
C PHE A 184 7.18 -2.14 2.90
N GLY A 185 8.02 -1.43 3.64
CA GLY A 185 8.85 -0.36 3.06
C GLY A 185 9.77 -0.84 1.94
N LEU A 186 10.69 -1.76 2.22
CA LEU A 186 11.62 -2.26 1.19
C LEU A 186 10.90 -3.12 0.13
N GLY A 187 9.93 -3.94 0.53
CA GLY A 187 9.15 -4.76 -0.41
C GLY A 187 8.43 -3.92 -1.46
N LEU A 188 7.94 -2.74 -1.10
CA LEU A 188 7.30 -1.82 -2.02
C LEU A 188 8.24 -1.08 -2.93
N ILE A 189 9.40 -0.70 -2.42
CA ILE A 189 10.45 -0.12 -3.25
C ILE A 189 10.90 -1.14 -4.30
N LEU A 190 11.17 -2.38 -3.88
CA LEU A 190 11.57 -3.46 -4.78
C LEU A 190 10.50 -3.75 -5.82
N THR A 191 9.23 -3.85 -5.41
CA THR A 191 8.10 -4.07 -6.33
C THR A 191 8.01 -2.93 -7.33
N GLY A 192 8.12 -1.68 -6.87
CA GLY A 192 8.10 -0.52 -7.76
C GLY A 192 9.26 -0.48 -8.75
N LEU A 193 10.46 -0.86 -8.32
CA LEU A 193 11.64 -0.98 -9.18
C LEU A 193 11.48 -2.10 -10.23
N VAL A 194 10.98 -3.27 -9.82
CA VAL A 194 10.75 -4.40 -10.73
C VAL A 194 9.69 -4.04 -11.78
N VAL A 195 8.57 -3.46 -11.36
CA VAL A 195 7.53 -2.98 -12.28
C VAL A 195 8.11 -1.95 -13.23
N ASN A 196 8.76 -0.89 -12.73
CA ASN A 196 9.35 0.13 -13.60
C ASN A 196 10.38 -0.45 -14.60
N ARG A 197 11.17 -1.46 -14.20
CA ARG A 197 12.16 -2.10 -15.08
C ARG A 197 11.52 -3.01 -16.13
N GLN A 198 10.50 -3.79 -15.77
CA GLN A 198 9.80 -4.68 -16.70
C GLN A 198 9.13 -3.91 -17.84
N TRP A 199 8.62 -2.71 -17.56
CA TRP A 199 7.88 -1.92 -18.54
C TRP A 199 8.69 -0.81 -19.23
N LYS A 200 9.94 -0.56 -18.80
CA LYS A 200 10.87 0.32 -19.53
C LYS A 200 11.47 -0.37 -20.78
N ASN A 201 11.39 -1.70 -20.83
CA ASN A 201 11.98 -2.55 -21.88
C ASN A 201 10.92 -3.14 -22.85
N ILE A 202 9.66 -2.69 -22.78
CA ILE A 202 8.56 -3.06 -23.67
C ILE A 202 8.11 -1.79 -24.39
#